data_AF-A0A2I0HEE8-F1
#
_entry.id   AF-A0A2I0HEE8-F1
#
_cell.length_a   1.000
_cell.length_b   1.000
_cell.length_c   1.000
_cell.angle_alpha   90.00
_cell.angle_beta   90.00
_cell.angle_gamma   90.00
#
_symmetry.space_group_name_H-M   'P 1'
#
loop_
_entity.id
_entity.type
_entity.pdbx_description
1 polymer ?
#
loop_
_entity_poly.entity_id
_entity_poly.type
_entity_poly.pdbx_seq_one_letter_code
_entity_poly.pdbx_strand_id
1 'polypeptide(L)' 'DETETKHLQALDGAETRLRLFQIDLLDYDSLVAAIRGCSGVFHLASPCIVDQVHDPE' A
#
# COMPACT_ATOMS: atom_id res chain seq x y z
N ASP A 1 -3.63 0.43 10.52
CA ASP A 1 -3.86 1.50 11.50
C ASP A 1 -4.76 2.54 10.85
N GLU A 2 -5.76 3.05 11.56
CA GLU A 2 -6.70 4.03 11.00
C GLU A 2 -5.98 5.31 10.59
N THR A 3 -4.93 5.70 11.33
CA THR A 3 -4.09 6.86 11.01
C THR A 3 -3.44 6.75 9.62
N GLU A 4 -2.97 5.55 9.28
CA GLU A 4 -2.28 5.28 8.02
C GLU A 4 -3.23 5.18 6.82
N THR A 5 -4.48 4.74 7.00
CA THR A 5 -5.36 4.43 5.86
C THR A 5 -6.52 5.40 5.66
N LYS A 6 -6.84 6.24 6.66
CA LYS A 6 -8.02 7.13 6.61
C LYS A 6 -7.98 8.11 5.45
N HIS A 7 -6.80 8.62 5.09
CA HIS A 7 -6.65 9.54 3.97
C HIS A 7 -6.99 8.87 2.62
N LEU A 8 -6.72 7.57 2.46
CA LEU A 8 -7.09 6.81 1.26
C LEU A 8 -8.61 6.60 1.19
N GLN A 9 -9.24 6.33 2.33
CA GLN A 9 -10.70 6.16 2.42
C GLN A 9 -11.45 7.47 2.16
N ALA A 10 -10.82 8.63 2.35
CA ALA A 10 -11.41 9.94 2.06
C ALA A 10 -11.34 10.33 0.57
N LEU A 11 -10.68 9.55 -0.29
CA LEU A 11 -10.60 9.81 -1.73
C LEU A 11 -11.98 9.63 -2.41
N ASP A 12 -12.22 10.41 -3.47
CA ASP A 12 -13.48 10.31 -4.21
C ASP A 12 -13.70 8.90 -4.79
N GLY A 13 -14.86 8.33 -4.46
CA GLY A 13 -15.28 6.98 -4.79
C GLY A 13 -14.53 5.84 -4.10
N ALA A 14 -13.74 6.11 -3.06
CA ALA A 14 -13.10 5.07 -2.25
C ALA A 14 -14.11 4.06 -1.69
N GLU A 15 -15.28 4.51 -1.25
CA GLU A 15 -16.35 3.65 -0.69
C GLU A 15 -16.79 2.50 -1.63
N THR A 16 -16.61 2.64 -2.94
CA THR A 16 -17.05 1.64 -3.93
C THR A 16 -15.92 1.02 -4.73
N ARG A 17 -14.76 1.70 -4.84
CA ARG A 17 -13.65 1.29 -5.71
C ARG A 17 -12.37 0.93 -4.95
N LEU A 18 -12.27 1.28 -3.67
CA LEU A 18 -11.09 0.99 -2.85
C LEU A 18 -11.40 -0.18 -1.91
N ARG A 19 -10.52 -1.18 -1.92
CA ARG A 19 -10.49 -2.24 -0.90
C ARG A 19 -9.09 -2.28 -0.32
N LEU A 20 -9.02 -2.17 1.00
CA LEU A 20 -7.77 -2.24 1.74
C LEU A 20 -7.56 -3.68 2.22
N PHE A 21 -6.36 -4.19 2.00
CA PHE A 21 -5.93 -5.50 2.46
C PHE A 21 -4.70 -5.30 3.34
N GLN A 22 -4.65 -6.02 4.47
CA GLN A 22 -3.42 -6.14 5.23
C GLN A 22 -2.57 -7.23 4.57
N ILE A 23 -1.33 -6.90 4.21
CA ILE A 23 -0.38 -7.82 3.59
C ILE A 23 1.01 -7.65 4.21
N ASP A 24 1.84 -8.67 4.04
CA ASP A 24 3.29 -8.61 4.21
C ASP A 24 3.94 -9.04 2.88
N LEU A 25 4.94 -8.29 2.40
CA LEU A 25 5.63 -8.58 1.14
C LEU A 25 6.39 -9.91 1.17
N LEU A 26 6.76 -10.39 2.36
CA LEU A 26 7.46 -11.65 2.55
C LEU A 26 6.50 -12.81 2.86
N ASP A 27 5.21 -12.54 3.01
CA ASP A 27 4.16 -13.55 3.17
C ASP A 27 3.39 -13.73 1.87
N TYR A 28 3.68 -14.85 1.19
CA TYR A 28 3.08 -15.25 -0.07
C TYR A 28 1.54 -15.35 0.01
N ASP A 29 0.99 -15.91 1.08
CA ASP A 29 -0.45 -16.16 1.18
C ASP A 29 -1.21 -14.83 1.31
N SER A 30 -0.63 -13.86 2.03
CA SER A 30 -1.18 -12.51 2.15
C SER A 30 -1.20 -11.78 0.79
N LEU A 31 -0.15 -11.95 -0.02
CA LEU A 31 -0.08 -11.38 -1.38
C LEU A 31 -1.11 -12.00 -2.31
N VAL A 32 -1.22 -13.34 -2.31
CA VAL A 32 -2.19 -14.06 -3.15
C VAL A 32 -3.62 -13.62 -2.83
N ALA A 33 -3.94 -13.43 -1.54
CA ALA A 33 -5.26 -12.96 -1.13
C ALA A 33 -5.60 -11.57 -1.72
N ALA A 34 -4.64 -10.65 -1.75
CA ALA A 34 -4.84 -9.30 -2.28
C ALA A 34 -4.87 -9.22 -3.81
N ILE A 35 -4.11 -10.08 -4.51
CA ILE A 35 -3.92 -10.02 -5.97
C ILE A 35 -4.92 -10.91 -6.74
N ARG A 36 -5.53 -11.90 -6.07
CA ARG A 36 -6.43 -12.85 -6.74
C ARG A 36 -7.59 -12.12 -7.45
N GLY A 37 -7.70 -12.35 -8.76
CA GLY A 37 -8.76 -11.77 -9.59
C GLY A 37 -8.44 -10.38 -10.16
N CYS A 38 -7.25 -9.83 -9.88
CA CYS A 38 -6.77 -8.62 -10.53
C CYS A 38 -6.36 -8.89 -11.99
N SER A 39 -6.73 -7.99 -12.90
CA SER A 39 -6.29 -8.03 -14.30
C SER A 39 -4.83 -7.59 -14.49
N GLY A 40 -4.28 -6.83 -13.54
CA GLY A 40 -2.92 -6.34 -13.52
C GLY A 40 -2.54 -5.84 -12.13
N VAL A 41 -1.24 -5.79 -11.84
CA VAL A 41 -0.70 -5.42 -10.52
C VAL A 41 0.38 -4.35 -10.70
N PHE A 42 0.30 -3.29 -9.91
CA PHE A 42 1.37 -2.30 -9.78
C PHE A 42 2.11 -2.57 -8.47
N HIS A 43 3.35 -3.03 -8.56
CA HIS A 43 4.19 -3.26 -7.39
C HIS A 43 4.95 -1.97 -7.04
N LEU A 44 4.42 -1.21 -6.07
CA LEU A 44 5.02 0.04 -5.58
C LEU A 44 5.73 -0.12 -4.22
N ALA A 45 5.44 -1.20 -3.51
CA ALA A 45 5.90 -1.40 -2.16
C ALA A 45 7.38 -1.82 -2.14
N SER A 46 8.23 -0.95 -1.61
CA SER A 46 9.63 -1.22 -1.30
C SER A 46 9.94 -0.52 0.03
N PRO A 47 10.76 -1.11 0.91
CA PRO A 47 11.28 -0.38 2.06
C PRO A 47 11.91 0.93 1.60
N CYS A 48 11.44 2.06 2.15
CA CYS A 48 12.02 3.37 1.90
C CYS A 48 12.99 3.67 3.05
N ILE A 49 14.21 3.16 2.92
CA ILE A 49 15.29 3.46 3.86
C ILE A 49 16.00 4.68 3.30
N VAL A 50 15.62 5.85 3.80
CA VAL A 50 16.30 7.10 3.46
C VAL A 50 17.46 7.26 4.44
N ASP A 51 18.68 7.29 3.92
CA ASP A 51 19.81 7.76 4.71
C ASP A 51 19.53 9.20 5.16
N GLN A 52 20.09 9.59 6.30
CA GLN A 52 19.90 10.94 6.83
C GLN A 52 20.39 11.95 5.78
N VAL A 53 19.44 12.66 5.17
CA VAL A 53 19.74 13.70 4.19
C VAL A 53 20.23 14.91 4.95
N HIS A 54 21.52 15.21 4.84
CA HIS A 54 22.09 16.44 5.38
C HIS A 54 21.64 17.61 4.51
N ASP A 55 21.31 18.72 5.15
CA ASP A 55 21.02 19.98 4.46
C ASP A 55 22.25 20.35 3.61
N PRO A 56 22.10 20.61 2.30
CA PRO A 56 23.22 20.94 1.42
C PRO A 56 23.84 22.34 1.64
N GLU A 57 23.46 23.10 2.68
CA GLU A 57 24.13 24.37 3.05
C GLU A 57 25.65 24.24 3.27
#